data_AF-A0A099ZI49-F1
#
_entry.id   AF-A0A099ZI49-F1
#
_cell.length_a   1.000
_cell.length_b   1.000
_cell.length_c   1.000
_cell.angle_alpha   90.00
_cell.angle_beta   90.00
_cell.angle_gamma   90.00
#
_symmetry.space_group_name_H-M   'P 1'
#
loop_
_entity.id
_entity.type
_entity.pdbx_description
1 polymer ?
#
loop_
_entity_poly.entity_id
_entity_poly.type
_entity_poly.pdbx_seq_one_letter_code
_entity_poly.pdbx_strand_id
1 'polypeptide(L)'
;VYRIKFNESYAEMNRGSNEWKTVLGGVFFFLGLTGLFLVWQKMYMYGPIPHTFSDEWLAAQTKRMLDMRMNPVEGISSQWDFEKNEWKK
;
A
#
# COMPACT_ATOMS: atom_id res chain seq x y z
N VAL A 1 -56.73 11.07 -1.71
CA VAL A 1 -56.67 9.62 -2.06
C VAL A 1 -55.25 9.13 -2.29
N TYR A 2 -54.39 9.83 -3.06
CA TYR A 2 -53.02 9.39 -3.35
C TYR A 2 -52.20 9.02 -2.09
N ARG A 3 -52.09 9.93 -1.10
CA ARG A 3 -51.37 9.69 0.16
C ARG A 3 -52.00 8.66 1.10
N ILE A 4 -53.24 8.24 0.84
CA ILE A 4 -53.91 7.15 1.56
C ILE A 4 -53.41 5.80 1.00
N LYS A 5 -53.05 5.75 -0.28
CA LYS A 5 -52.60 4.54 -0.96
C LYS A 5 -51.07 4.44 -1.09
N PHE A 6 -50.37 5.57 -1.13
CA PHE A 6 -48.93 5.63 -1.36
C PHE A 6 -48.27 6.63 -0.40
N ASN A 7 -47.27 6.15 0.34
CA ASN A 7 -46.54 6.94 1.32
C ASN A 7 -45.67 8.02 0.65
N GLU A 8 -44.96 7.66 -0.42
CA GLU A 8 -44.05 8.52 -1.16
C GLU A 8 -44.43 8.62 -2.64
N SER A 9 -44.13 9.77 -3.25
CA SER A 9 -44.20 9.98 -4.69
C SER A 9 -42.92 9.49 -5.37
N TYR A 10 -42.96 9.27 -6.68
CA TYR A 10 -41.76 8.89 -7.44
C TYR A 10 -40.60 9.88 -7.28
N ALA A 11 -40.87 11.17 -7.10
CA ALA A 11 -39.84 12.17 -6.85
C ALA A 11 -39.21 12.06 -5.46
N GLU A 12 -39.99 11.66 -4.44
CA GLU A 12 -39.50 11.45 -3.07
C GLU A 12 -38.67 10.16 -2.99
N MET A 13 -39.15 9.07 -3.61
CA MET A 13 -38.45 7.79 -3.65
C MET A 13 -37.11 7.87 -4.39
N ASN A 14 -37.05 8.66 -5.46
CA ASN A 14 -35.83 8.84 -6.26
C ASN A 14 -34.94 9.97 -5.76
N ARG A 15 -35.24 10.58 -4.60
CA ARG A 15 -34.41 11.64 -4.04
C ARG A 15 -33.07 11.06 -3.60
N GLY A 16 -31.97 11.51 -4.21
CA GLY A 16 -30.62 11.09 -3.82
C GLY A 16 -30.29 11.44 -2.36
N SER A 17 -29.47 10.60 -1.72
CA SER A 17 -28.93 10.84 -0.38
C SER A 17 -27.49 11.39 -0.43
N ASN A 18 -27.06 12.04 0.65
CA ASN A 18 -25.66 12.47 0.82
C ASN A 18 -24.84 11.45 1.64
N GLU A 19 -25.36 10.23 1.82
CA GLU A 19 -24.74 9.20 2.69
C GLU A 19 -23.32 8.84 2.25
N TRP A 20 -23.01 8.95 0.95
CA TRP A 20 -21.66 8.72 0.43
C TRP A 20 -20.60 9.58 1.14
N LYS A 21 -20.95 10.80 1.59
CA LYS A 21 -20.03 11.67 2.35
C LYS A 21 -19.72 11.08 3.72
N THR A 22 -20.72 10.56 4.41
CA THR A 22 -20.57 9.90 5.71
C THR A 22 -19.78 8.61 5.56
N VAL A 23 -20.07 7.82 4.52
CA VAL A 23 -19.34 6.58 4.22
C VAL A 23 -17.86 6.87 4.00
N LEU A 24 -17.53 7.80 3.08
CA LEU A 24 -16.14 8.16 2.82
C LEU A 24 -15.46 8.76 4.05
N GLY A 25 -16.15 9.64 4.78
CA GLY A 25 -15.61 10.23 6.01
C GLY A 25 -15.27 9.17 7.06
N GLY A 26 -16.16 8.19 7.27
CA GLY A 26 -15.92 7.07 8.18
C GLY A 26 -14.74 6.21 7.73
N VAL A 27 -14.67 5.87 6.44
CA VAL A 27 -13.55 5.09 5.89
C VAL A 27 -12.21 5.80 6.10
N PHE A 28 -12.10 7.08 5.74
CA PHE A 28 -10.84 7.82 5.90
C PHE A 28 -10.45 8.03 7.35
N PHE A 29 -11.43 8.22 8.24
CA PHE A 29 -11.18 8.31 9.68
C PHE A 29 -10.55 7.02 10.22
N PHE A 30 -11.12 5.85 9.90
CA PHE A 30 -10.58 4.58 10.38
C PHE A 30 -9.26 4.21 9.72
N LEU A 31 -9.04 4.55 8.43
CA LEU A 31 -7.73 4.42 7.80
C LEU A 31 -6.66 5.24 8.51
N GLY A 32 -6.98 6.49 8.88
CA GLY A 32 -6.10 7.35 9.67
C GLY A 32 -5.80 6.76 11.05
N LEU A 33 -6.82 6.25 11.74
CA LEU A 33 -6.67 5.61 13.04
C LEU A 33 -5.78 4.36 12.98
N THR A 34 -5.95 3.52 11.94
CA THR A 34 -5.06 2.37 11.71
C THR A 34 -3.62 2.81 11.50
N GLY A 35 -3.38 3.92 10.77
CA GLY A 35 -2.05 4.50 10.62
C GLY A 35 -1.40 4.87 11.97
N LEU A 36 -2.15 5.51 12.87
CA LEU A 36 -1.68 5.85 14.21
C LEU A 36 -1.32 4.59 15.03
N PHE A 37 -2.14 3.54 14.91
CA PHE A 37 -1.88 2.28 15.59
C PHE A 37 -0.58 1.62 15.11
N LEU A 38 -0.32 1.62 13.80
CA LEU A 38 0.93 1.10 13.23
C LEU A 38 2.16 1.87 13.72
N VAL A 39 2.05 3.20 13.84
CA VAL A 39 3.13 4.03 14.41
C VAL A 39 3.40 3.65 15.86
N TRP A 40 2.35 3.46 16.67
CA TRP A 40 2.49 2.99 18.05
C TRP A 40 3.17 1.61 18.12
N GLN A 41 2.77 0.65 17.29
CA GLN A 41 3.42 -0.67 17.22
C GLN A 41 4.91 -0.55 16.86
N LYS A 42 5.25 0.32 15.90
CA LYS A 42 6.64 0.52 15.48
C LYS A 42 7.53 1.18 16.54
N MET A 43 6.96 2.01 17.40
CA MET A 43 7.69 2.69 18.47
C MET A 43 7.87 1.82 19.71
N TYR A 44 6.86 1.03 20.08
CA TYR A 44 6.83 0.36 21.39
C TYR A 44 6.86 -1.17 21.33
N MET A 45 6.50 -1.79 20.21
CA MET A 45 6.44 -3.26 20.10
C MET A 45 7.57 -3.85 19.25
N TYR A 46 7.87 -3.25 18.09
CA TYR A 46 8.88 -3.80 17.18
C TYR A 46 10.31 -3.47 17.63
N GLY A 47 11.12 -4.52 17.79
CA GLY A 47 12.55 -4.41 18.07
C GLY A 47 13.36 -3.87 16.89
N PRO A 48 14.70 -3.78 17.05
CA PRO A 48 15.57 -3.35 15.96
C PRO A 48 15.48 -4.33 14.78
N ILE A 49 15.53 -3.78 13.55
CA ILE A 49 15.65 -4.61 12.36
C ILE A 49 17.00 -5.35 12.36
N PRO A 50 17.10 -6.56 11.79
CA PRO A 50 18.36 -7.30 11.72
C PRO A 50 19.46 -6.49 11.01
N HIS A 51 20.72 -6.73 11.39
CA HIS A 51 21.87 -6.05 10.77
C HIS A 51 21.94 -6.23 9.25
N THR A 52 21.30 -7.27 8.71
CA THR A 52 21.32 -7.61 7.27
C THR A 52 20.58 -6.59 6.41
N PHE A 53 19.85 -5.67 7.04
CA PHE A 53 19.21 -4.52 6.41
C PHE A 53 20.06 -3.24 6.48
N SER A 54 21.31 -3.31 6.95
CA SER A 54 22.23 -2.17 6.83
C SER A 54 22.62 -1.95 5.37
N ASP A 55 22.90 -0.71 4.99
CA ASP A 55 23.22 -0.34 3.61
C ASP A 55 24.46 -1.09 3.08
N GLU A 56 25.48 -1.27 3.93
CA GLU A 56 26.68 -2.03 3.59
C GLU A 56 26.35 -3.50 3.31
N TRP A 57 25.57 -4.14 4.19
CA TRP A 57 25.19 -5.53 4.01
C TRP A 57 24.32 -5.71 2.77
N LEU A 58 23.37 -4.81 2.54
CA LEU A 58 22.51 -4.82 1.36
C LEU A 58 23.33 -4.65 0.07
N ALA A 59 24.31 -3.76 0.05
CA ALA A 59 25.21 -3.57 -1.10
C ALA A 59 26.06 -4.83 -1.36
N ALA A 60 26.68 -5.39 -0.32
CA ALA A 60 27.47 -6.62 -0.42
C ALA A 60 26.62 -7.82 -0.85
N GLN A 61 25.41 -7.96 -0.31
CA GLN A 61 24.47 -9.01 -0.66
C GLN A 61 23.98 -8.85 -2.11
N THR A 62 23.65 -7.63 -2.53
CA THR A 62 23.24 -7.34 -3.91
C THR A 62 24.35 -7.69 -4.90
N LYS A 63 25.59 -7.29 -4.62
CA LYS A 63 26.75 -7.68 -5.42
C LYS A 63 26.89 -9.20 -5.51
N ARG A 64 26.80 -9.90 -4.38
CA ARG A 64 26.84 -11.37 -4.35
C ARG A 64 25.72 -12.00 -5.20
N MET A 65 24.50 -11.45 -5.17
CA MET A 65 23.38 -11.94 -5.98
C MET A 65 23.65 -11.77 -7.48
N LEU A 66 24.26 -10.65 -7.88
CA LEU A 66 24.68 -10.40 -9.26
C LEU A 66 25.83 -11.32 -9.68
N ASP A 67 26.83 -11.52 -8.82
CA ASP A 67 27.96 -12.42 -9.06
C ASP A 67 27.48 -13.88 -9.27
N MET A 68 26.45 -14.29 -8.52
CA MET A 68 25.79 -15.60 -8.68
C MET A 68 24.79 -15.65 -9.85
N ARG A 69 24.64 -14.57 -10.63
CA ARG A 69 23.68 -14.46 -11.75
C ARG A 69 22.25 -14.82 -11.35
N MET A 70 21.81 -14.38 -10.17
CA MET A 70 20.48 -14.70 -9.66
C MET A 70 19.38 -14.13 -10.57
N ASN A 71 18.43 -14.98 -10.97
CA ASN A 71 17.31 -14.65 -11.88
C ASN A 71 17.75 -13.87 -13.14
N PRO A 72 18.57 -14.48 -14.03
CA PRO A 72 19.28 -13.75 -15.08
C PRO A 72 18.44 -13.42 -16.32
N VAL A 73 17.23 -13.97 -16.46
CA VAL A 73 16.38 -13.78 -17.66
C VAL A 73 15.44 -12.58 -17.47
N GLU A 74 14.62 -12.59 -16.43
CA GLU A 74 13.60 -11.54 -16.19
C GLU A 74 13.76 -10.83 -14.82
N GLY A 75 14.72 -11.27 -14.00
CA GLY A 75 14.87 -10.78 -12.63
C GLY A 75 16.08 -9.86 -12.44
N ILE A 76 16.57 -9.80 -11.20
CA ILE A 76 17.56 -8.81 -10.77
C ILE A 76 18.83 -8.78 -11.64
N SER A 77 19.39 -9.93 -11.99
CA SER A 77 20.62 -9.96 -12.81
C SER A 77 20.34 -9.59 -14.26
N SER A 78 19.10 -9.73 -14.75
CA SER A 78 18.78 -9.27 -16.11
C SER A 78 18.74 -7.75 -16.22
N GLN A 79 18.56 -7.05 -15.10
CA GLN A 79 18.54 -5.59 -15.01
C GLN A 79 19.93 -4.96 -14.77
N TRP A 80 20.98 -5.78 -14.59
CA TRP A 80 22.35 -5.30 -14.41
C TRP A 80 23.15 -5.41 -15.71
N ASP A 81 23.86 -4.34 -16.08
CA ASP A 81 24.84 -4.34 -17.16
C ASP A 81 26.20 -4.76 -16.60
N PHE A 82 26.59 -6.00 -16.90
CA PHE A 82 27.86 -6.57 -16.44
C PHE A 82 29.08 -6.06 -17.19
N GLU A 83 28.90 -5.44 -18.36
CA GLU A 83 30.00 -4.83 -19.12
C GLU A 83 30.34 -3.46 -18.53
N LYS A 84 29.32 -2.70 -18.15
CA LYS A 84 29.47 -1.33 -17.61
C LYS A 84 29.47 -1.25 -16.09
N ASN A 85 29.15 -2.35 -15.41
CA ASN A 85 28.99 -2.41 -13.95
C ASN A 85 28.01 -1.34 -13.42
N GLU A 86 26.86 -1.22 -14.09
CA GLU A 86 25.78 -0.31 -13.69
C GLU A 86 24.39 -0.95 -13.91
N TRP A 87 23.37 -0.40 -13.27
CA TRP A 87 21.99 -0.80 -13.55
C TRP A 87 21.58 -0.32 -14.94
N LYS A 88 20.89 -1.18 -15.70
CA LYS A 88 20.32 -0.80 -16.99
C LYS A 88 19.29 0.32 -16.80
N LYS A 89 19.25 1.25 -17.75
CA LYS A 89 18.31 2.37 -17.79
C LYS A 89 17.02 1.99 -18.50
#